data_AF-A0A4R1Y7A9-F1
#
_entry.id   AF-A0A4R1Y7A9-F1
#
_cell.length_a   1.000
_cell.length_b   1.000
_cell.length_c   1.000
_cell.angle_alpha   90.00
_cell.angle_beta   90.00
_cell.angle_gamma   90.00
#
_symmetry.space_group_name_H-M   'P 1'
#
loop_
_entity.id
_entity.type
_entity.pdbx_description
1 polymer ?
#
loop_
_entity_poly.entity_id
_entity_poly.type
_entity_poly.pdbx_seq_one_letter_code
_entity_poly.pdbx_strand_id
1 'polypeptide(L)' 'MKLQKILLLSAVVLGLSACTKVQTAEYYAKNPDEAKKVMMKCESTVKKGSELNEKEMKNCENAAKGMMSGMMSEITKGL' A
#
# COMPACT_ATOMS: atom_id res chain seq x y z
N MET A 1 3.28 -22.45 49.32
CA MET A 1 3.21 -21.20 48.53
C MET A 1 3.38 -21.55 47.07
N LYS A 2 2.36 -21.25 46.24
CA LYS A 2 2.31 -21.56 44.81
C LYS A 2 3.12 -20.52 44.04
N LEU A 3 4.30 -20.89 43.53
CA LEU A 3 5.03 -20.09 42.54
C LEU A 3 4.30 -20.22 41.19
N GLN A 4 3.28 -19.38 41.05
CA GLN A 4 2.53 -19.23 39.82
C GLN A 4 3.44 -18.65 38.73
N LYS A 5 3.60 -19.44 37.66
CA LYS A 5 3.56 -19.03 36.25
C LYS A 5 4.19 -17.65 35.95
N ILE A 6 5.51 -17.63 35.73
CA ILE A 6 6.16 -16.48 35.10
C ILE A 6 7.00 -16.98 33.94
N LEU A 7 6.76 -16.36 32.77
CA LEU A 7 7.56 -16.36 31.54
C LEU A 7 7.73 -17.74 30.88
N LEU A 8 7.20 -17.98 29.68
CA LEU A 8 7.58 -17.25 28.47
C LEU A 8 6.40 -17.28 27.50
N LEU A 9 5.61 -16.20 27.45
CA LEU A 9 4.91 -15.85 26.22
C LEU A 9 6.00 -15.33 25.29
N SER A 10 6.66 -16.24 24.57
CA SER A 10 7.43 -15.88 23.39
C SER A 10 6.44 -15.25 22.42
N ALA A 11 6.41 -13.92 22.42
CA ALA A 11 5.74 -13.12 21.42
C ALA A 11 6.33 -13.54 20.08
N VAL A 12 5.61 -14.41 19.37
CA VAL A 12 5.78 -14.68 17.96
C VAL A 12 5.40 -13.37 17.26
N VAL A 13 6.30 -12.40 17.29
CA VAL A 13 6.34 -11.30 16.33
C VAL A 13 6.99 -11.86 15.07
N LEU A 14 6.39 -12.93 14.52
CA LEU A 14 6.58 -13.21 13.11
C LEU A 14 5.73 -12.16 12.42
N GLY A 15 6.44 -11.11 11.99
CA GLY A 15 5.85 -10.00 11.27
C GLY A 15 4.84 -10.53 10.28
N LEU A 16 3.60 -10.07 10.44
CA LEU A 16 2.64 -10.02 9.36
C LEU A 16 3.33 -9.20 8.26
N SER A 17 4.13 -9.86 7.42
CA SER A 17 4.46 -9.36 6.09
C SER A 17 3.11 -9.27 5.42
N ALA A 18 2.45 -8.12 5.61
CA ALA A 18 1.12 -7.87 5.13
C ALA A 18 1.15 -8.22 3.65
N CYS A 19 0.49 -9.33 3.29
CA CYS A 19 0.38 -9.77 1.91
C CYS A 19 -0.27 -8.63 1.14
N THR A 20 0.57 -7.78 0.55
CA THR A 20 0.10 -6.58 -0.14
C THR A 20 -0.54 -7.08 -1.41
N LYS A 21 -1.87 -7.05 -1.45
CA LYS A 21 -2.64 -7.43 -2.63
C LYS A 21 -2.36 -6.41 -3.74
N VAL A 22 -2.18 -6.89 -4.97
CA VAL A 22 -2.12 -6.01 -6.14
C VAL A 22 -3.54 -5.55 -6.46
N GLN A 23 -3.78 -4.24 -6.42
CA GLN A 23 -5.03 -3.62 -6.79
C GLN A 23 -4.95 -3.09 -8.22
N THR A 24 -6.09 -2.97 -8.90
CA THR A 24 -6.18 -2.52 -10.28
C THR A 24 -6.15 -0.99 -10.40
N ALA A 25 -5.86 -0.47 -11.59
CA ALA A 25 -5.95 0.97 -11.84
C ALA A 25 -7.38 1.51 -11.62
N GLU A 26 -8.41 0.74 -11.97
CA GLU A 26 -9.81 1.12 -11.76
C GLU A 26 -10.15 1.25 -10.26
N TYR A 27 -9.60 0.36 -9.42
CA TYR A 27 -9.73 0.50 -7.97
C TYR A 27 -9.17 1.84 -7.50
N TYR A 28 -7.97 2.21 -7.94
CA TYR A 28 -7.35 3.48 -7.55
C TYR A 28 -8.04 4.71 -8.14
N ALA A 29 -8.62 4.61 -9.34
CA ALA A 29 -9.44 5.67 -9.92
C ALA A 29 -10.69 5.96 -9.06
N LYS A 30 -11.29 4.91 -8.46
CA LYS A 30 -12.43 5.03 -7.54
C LYS A 30 -12.02 5.38 -6.10
N ASN A 31 -10.73 5.21 -5.76
CA ASN A 31 -10.18 5.41 -4.41
C ASN A 31 -8.93 6.32 -4.49
N PRO A 32 -9.08 7.60 -4.84
CA PRO A 32 -7.96 8.50 -5.10
C PRO A 32 -7.06 8.72 -3.87
N ASP A 33 -7.60 8.68 -2.66
CA ASP A 33 -6.80 8.85 -1.45
C ASP A 33 -5.89 7.65 -1.15
N GLU A 34 -6.35 6.43 -1.46
CA GLU A 34 -5.50 5.24 -1.40
C GLU A 34 -4.43 5.28 -2.50
N ALA A 35 -4.77 5.77 -3.70
CA ALA A 35 -3.80 5.98 -4.77
C ALA A 35 -2.68 6.94 -4.34
N LYS A 36 -3.03 8.07 -3.69
CA LYS A 36 -2.05 9.02 -3.13
C LYS A 36 -1.14 8.38 -2.09
N LYS A 37 -1.70 7.61 -1.14
CA LYS A 37 -0.90 6.91 -0.11
C LYS A 37 0.10 5.95 -0.73
N VAL A 38 -0.34 5.17 -1.72
CA VAL A 38 0.52 4.24 -2.45
C VAL A 38 1.63 5.03 -3.16
N MET A 39 1.31 6.08 -3.90
CA MET A 39 2.32 6.89 -4.59
C MET A 39 3.34 7.53 -3.63
N MET A 40 2.90 8.07 -2.49
CA MET A 40 3.82 8.60 -1.46
C MET A 40 4.74 7.52 -0.90
N LYS A 41 4.22 6.30 -0.69
CA LYS A 41 5.03 5.15 -0.26
C LYS A 41 6.07 4.80 -1.33
N CYS A 42 5.65 4.70 -2.59
CA CYS A 42 6.53 4.40 -3.72
C CYS A 42 7.69 5.41 -3.83
N GLU A 43 7.36 6.70 -3.75
CA GLU A 43 8.35 7.77 -3.78
C GLU A 43 9.31 7.71 -2.58
N SER A 44 8.79 7.50 -1.37
CA SER A 44 9.63 7.40 -0.16
C SER A 44 10.56 6.20 -0.21
N THR A 45 10.09 5.04 -0.67
CA THR A 45 10.91 3.83 -0.79
C THR A 45 12.06 4.03 -1.78
N VAL A 46 11.77 4.59 -2.96
CA VAL A 46 12.80 4.89 -3.97
C VAL A 46 13.78 5.95 -3.46
N LYS A 47 13.29 7.02 -2.80
CA LYS A 47 14.15 8.06 -2.20
C LYS A 47 15.08 7.52 -1.11
N LYS A 48 14.67 6.48 -0.38
CA LYS A 48 15.49 5.79 0.61
C LYS A 48 16.51 4.83 -0.02
N GLY A 49 16.56 4.73 -1.35
CA GLY A 49 17.40 3.76 -2.06
C GLY A 49 16.96 2.31 -1.86
N SER A 50 15.73 2.09 -1.39
CA SER A 50 15.17 0.76 -1.18
C SER A 50 14.45 0.29 -2.45
N GLU A 51 14.56 -1.01 -2.74
CA GLU A 51 13.85 -1.61 -3.86
C GLU A 51 12.40 -1.90 -3.49
N LEU A 52 11.49 -1.60 -4.42
CA LEU A 52 10.10 -2.04 -4.33
C LEU A 52 10.02 -3.49 -4.77
N ASN A 53 9.30 -4.33 -4.02
CA ASN A 53 9.01 -5.67 -4.53
C ASN A 53 8.01 -5.60 -5.71
N GLU A 54 7.88 -6.70 -6.45
CA GLU A 54 7.05 -6.76 -7.66
C GLU A 54 5.59 -6.30 -7.42
N LYS A 55 4.99 -6.66 -6.28
CA LYS A 55 3.61 -6.28 -5.96
C LYS A 55 3.49 -4.80 -5.62
N GLU A 56 4.48 -4.26 -4.91
CA GLU A 56 4.54 -2.84 -4.60
C GLU A 56 4.71 -2.02 -5.88
N MET A 57 5.63 -2.41 -6.77
CA MET A 57 5.84 -1.78 -8.06
C MET A 57 4.55 -1.77 -8.90
N LYS A 58 3.86 -2.92 -9.02
CA LYS A 58 2.56 -3.02 -9.72
C LYS A 58 1.50 -2.10 -9.11
N ASN A 59 1.47 -1.97 -7.79
CA ASN A 59 0.57 -1.04 -7.11
C ASN A 59 0.94 0.43 -7.37
N CYS A 60 2.23 0.78 -7.43
CA CYS A 60 2.68 2.11 -7.82
C CYS A 60 2.19 2.48 -9.22
N GLU A 61 2.39 1.58 -10.19
CA GLU A 61 1.96 1.77 -11.58
C GLU A 61 0.43 1.90 -11.70
N ASN A 62 -0.30 1.02 -11.02
CA ASN A 62 -1.76 1.04 -11.05
C ASN A 62 -2.33 2.27 -10.35
N ALA A 63 -1.71 2.74 -9.25
CA ALA A 63 -2.11 3.97 -8.57
C ALA A 63 -1.90 5.20 -9.47
N ALA A 64 -0.75 5.29 -10.16
CA ALA A 64 -0.47 6.37 -11.09
C ALA A 64 -1.46 6.39 -12.27
N LYS A 65 -1.72 5.23 -12.89
CA LYS A 65 -2.73 5.09 -13.95
C LYS A 65 -4.12 5.45 -13.45
N GLY A 66 -4.51 4.95 -12.28
CA GLY A 66 -5.80 5.22 -11.66
C GLY A 66 -6.04 6.71 -11.40
N MET A 67 -5.04 7.43 -10.88
CA MET A 67 -5.15 8.88 -10.67
C MET A 67 -5.29 9.64 -12.00
N MET A 68 -4.50 9.29 -13.02
CA MET A 68 -4.60 9.94 -14.33
C MET A 68 -5.99 9.72 -14.97
N SER A 69 -6.50 8.49 -14.92
CA SER A 69 -7.85 8.16 -15.41
C SER A 69 -8.95 8.83 -14.59
N GLY A 70 -8.82 8.88 -13.27
CA GLY A 70 -9.78 9.54 -12.38
C GLY A 70 -9.88 11.04 -12.66
N MET A 71 -8.74 11.72 -12.78
CA MET A 71 -8.68 13.15 -13.14
C MET A 71 -9.30 13.43 -14.51
N MET A 72 -9.02 12.59 -15.52
CA MET A 72 -9.60 12.75 -16.85
C MET A 72 -11.13 12.55 -16.85
N SER A 73 -11.65 11.65 -16.01
CA SER A 73 -13.09 11.47 -15.81
C SER A 73 -13.76 12.68 -15.15
N GLU A 74 -13.11 13.31 -14.17
CA GLU A 74 -13.61 14.53 -13.52
C GLU A 74 -13.64 15.71 -14.50
N ILE A 75 -12.59 15.88 -15.30
CA ILE A 75 -12.51 16.94 -16.33
C ILE A 75 -13.62 16.77 -17.38
N THR A 76 -13.88 15.55 -17.83
CA THR A 76 -14.92 15.29 -18.84
C THR A 76 -16.35 15.40 -18.29
N LYS A 77 -16.56 15.29 -16.97
CA LYS A 77 -17.88 15.53 -16.35
C LYS A 77 -18.16 17.01 -16.07
N GLY A 78 -17.11 17.83 -15.95
CA GLY A 78 -17.22 19.26 -15.69
C GLY A 78 -17.36 20.14 -16.93
N LEU A 79 -17.25 19.55 -18.13
CA LEU A 79 -17.47 20.19 -19.44
C LEU A 79 -18.90 19.92 -19.93
#